data_AF-A0AAW9A8U6-F1
#
_entry.id   AF-A0AAW9A8U6-F1
#
_cell.length_a   1.000
_cell.length_b   1.000
_cell.length_c   1.000
_cell.angle_alpha   90.00
_cell.angle_beta   90.00
_cell.angle_gamma   90.00
#
_symmetry.space_group_name_H-M   'P 1'
#
loop_
_entity.id
_entity.type
_entity.pdbx_description
1 polymer ?
#
loop_
_entity_poly.entity_id
_entity_poly.type
_entity_poly.pdbx_seq_one_letter_code
_entity_poly.pdbx_strand_id
1 'polypeptide(L)'
;MKYNQHELAAIVDSIFNSLREKYNKIVSFGINGCKEFVAALILSDFDNSTLPYINHGLDQVFRGSWGPIEFSSFMDKVILENSVISYPAWSRAYRFIEKNHTWLEEHPCSEAVMNSSYIPKSRFIRS
;
A
#
# COMPACT_ATOMS: atom_id res chain seq x y z
N MET A 1 7.44 11.55 13.52
CA MET A 1 7.07 10.37 12.71
C MET A 1 8.36 9.60 12.46
N LYS A 2 8.34 8.26 12.53
CA LYS A 2 9.57 7.44 12.52
C LYS A 2 10.29 7.42 11.17
N TYR A 3 9.57 7.66 10.07
CA TYR A 3 10.10 7.62 8.71
C TYR A 3 10.15 9.02 8.10
N ASN A 4 11.25 9.33 7.40
CA ASN A 4 11.25 10.38 6.40
C ASN A 4 10.65 9.87 5.08
N GLN A 5 10.39 10.78 4.12
CA GLN A 5 9.73 10.43 2.86
C GLN A 5 10.49 9.37 2.05
N HIS A 6 11.82 9.46 1.99
CA HIS A 6 12.64 8.52 1.21
C HIS A 6 12.66 7.13 1.83
N GLU A 7 12.75 7.05 3.16
CA GLU A 7 12.69 5.78 3.89
C GLU A 7 11.35 5.09 3.68
N LEU A 8 10.25 5.85 3.82
CA LEU A 8 8.91 5.29 3.62
C LEU A 8 8.70 4.82 2.18
N ALA A 9 9.14 5.60 1.19
CA ALA A 9 9.07 5.20 -0.21
C ALA A 9 9.82 3.89 -0.46
N ALA A 10 11.05 3.76 0.05
CA ALA A 10 11.85 2.55 -0.11
C ALA A 10 11.20 1.30 0.54
N ILE A 11 10.55 1.47 1.69
CA ILE A 11 9.80 0.38 2.35
C ILE A 11 8.60 -0.03 1.51
N VAL A 12 7.84 0.95 1.01
CA VAL A 12 6.67 0.72 0.16
C VAL A 12 7.07 0.02 -1.14
N ASP A 13 8.13 0.48 -1.80
CA ASP A 13 8.72 -0.16 -2.99
C ASP A 13 9.09 -1.61 -2.71
N SER A 14 9.85 -1.85 -1.63
CA SER A 14 10.33 -3.19 -1.28
C SER A 14 9.19 -4.16 -1.06
N ILE A 15 8.20 -3.78 -0.25
CA ILE A 15 7.06 -4.64 0.08
C ILE A 15 6.17 -4.86 -1.14
N PHE A 16 5.84 -3.80 -1.88
CA PHE A 16 4.99 -3.88 -3.05
C PHE A 16 5.61 -4.77 -4.13
N ASN A 17 6.89 -4.58 -4.45
CA ASN A 17 7.59 -5.40 -5.44
C ASN A 17 7.72 -6.86 -4.97
N SER A 18 8.03 -7.10 -3.69
CA SER A 18 8.09 -8.47 -3.15
C SER A 18 6.76 -9.20 -3.28
N LEU A 19 5.63 -8.52 -3.03
CA LEU A 19 4.29 -9.10 -3.19
C LEU A 19 3.96 -9.35 -4.67
N ARG A 20 4.31 -8.42 -5.57
CA ARG A 20 4.13 -8.60 -7.02
C ARG A 20 4.90 -9.81 -7.54
N GLU A 21 6.16 -9.98 -7.10
CA GLU A 21 7.00 -11.12 -7.47
C GLU A 21 6.45 -12.43 -6.91
N LYS A 22 6.11 -12.45 -5.61
CA LYS A 22 5.54 -13.63 -4.94
C LYS A 22 4.27 -14.16 -5.63
N TYR A 23 3.40 -13.25 -6.07
CA TYR A 23 2.10 -13.61 -6.66
C TYR A 23 2.06 -13.58 -8.18
N ASN A 24 3.13 -13.10 -8.83
CA ASN A 24 3.19 -12.85 -10.26
C ASN A 24 1.94 -12.09 -10.78
N LYS A 25 1.52 -11.06 -10.04
CA LYS A 25 0.28 -10.31 -10.30
C LYS A 25 0.55 -8.82 -10.42
N ILE A 26 -0.12 -8.19 -11.40
CA ILE A 26 -0.21 -6.74 -11.49
C ILE A 26 -1.41 -6.32 -10.65
N VAL A 27 -1.13 -5.66 -9.53
CA VAL A 27 -2.13 -5.09 -8.62
C VAL A 27 -2.02 -3.58 -8.69
N SER A 28 -3.17 -2.91 -8.73
CA SER A 28 -3.29 -1.48 -8.47
C SER A 28 -4.26 -1.28 -7.34
N PHE A 29 -3.90 -0.41 -6.41
CA PHE A 29 -4.78 0.02 -5.34
C PHE A 29 -5.59 1.28 -5.70
N GLY A 30 -5.23 1.96 -6.80
CA GLY A 30 -5.61 3.35 -7.01
C GLY A 30 -5.02 4.27 -5.94
N ILE A 31 -5.19 5.58 -6.10
CA ILE A 31 -4.57 6.55 -5.16
C ILE A 31 -5.07 6.40 -3.72
N ASN A 32 -6.38 6.19 -3.52
CA ASN A 32 -6.95 6.07 -2.17
C ASN A 32 -6.57 4.73 -1.52
N GLY A 33 -6.66 3.63 -2.26
CA GLY A 33 -6.22 2.33 -1.75
C GLY A 33 -4.72 2.31 -1.48
N CYS A 34 -3.90 3.04 -2.26
CA CYS A 34 -2.47 3.09 -1.97
C CYS A 34 -2.17 3.89 -0.70
N LYS A 35 -2.86 5.01 -0.44
CA LYS A 35 -2.75 5.72 0.85
C LYS A 35 -3.07 4.78 2.01
N GLU A 36 -4.09 3.94 1.84
CA GLU A 36 -4.51 2.96 2.85
C GLU A 36 -3.52 1.81 3.04
N PHE A 37 -2.95 1.31 1.95
CA PHE A 37 -1.83 0.35 1.98
C PHE A 37 -0.65 0.91 2.77
N VAL A 38 -0.22 2.14 2.48
CA VAL A 38 0.88 2.79 3.21
C VAL A 38 0.52 3.04 4.68
N ALA A 39 -0.72 3.44 4.95
CA ALA A 39 -1.21 3.60 6.32
C ALA A 39 -1.15 2.28 7.09
N ALA A 40 -1.52 1.17 6.46
CA ALA A 40 -1.45 -0.17 7.04
C ALA A 40 0.00 -0.58 7.36
N LEU A 41 0.97 -0.26 6.49
CA LEU A 41 2.39 -0.53 6.78
C LEU A 41 2.92 0.27 7.97
N ILE A 42 2.52 1.54 8.08
CA ILE A 42 2.90 2.37 9.24
C ILE A 42 2.21 1.84 10.51
N LEU A 43 0.96 1.38 10.39
CA LEU A 43 0.23 0.79 11.49
C LEU A 43 0.90 -0.48 12.00
N SER A 44 1.30 -1.40 11.13
CA SER A 44 1.93 -2.66 11.57
C SER A 44 3.28 -2.45 12.26
N ASP A 45 4.02 -1.41 11.89
CA ASP A 45 5.26 -1.05 12.57
C ASP A 45 5.02 -0.39 13.94
N PHE A 46 3.93 0.36 14.09
CA PHE A 46 3.55 0.98 15.37
C PHE A 46 2.87 -0.03 16.32
N ASP A 47 1.96 -0.83 15.78
CA ASP A 47 1.16 -1.84 16.47
C ASP A 47 1.33 -3.19 15.78
N ASN A 48 2.39 -3.89 16.18
CA ASN A 48 2.78 -5.18 15.59
C ASN A 48 1.72 -6.28 15.76
N SER A 49 0.72 -6.10 16.64
CA SER A 49 -0.39 -7.05 16.75
C SER A 49 -1.28 -7.08 15.50
N THR A 50 -1.28 -6.01 14.71
CA THR A 50 -2.05 -5.90 13.46
C THR A 50 -1.35 -6.56 12.27
N LEU A 51 -0.05 -6.83 12.37
CA LEU A 51 0.78 -7.33 11.26
C LEU A 51 0.23 -8.63 10.62
N PRO A 52 -0.21 -9.66 11.37
CA PRO A 52 -0.77 -10.87 10.76
C PRO A 52 -2.02 -10.60 9.93
N TYR A 53 -2.88 -9.67 10.38
CA TYR A 53 -4.11 -9.30 9.68
C TYR A 53 -3.82 -8.49 8.42
N ILE A 54 -2.92 -7.51 8.50
CA ILE A 54 -2.50 -6.71 7.35
C ILE A 54 -1.84 -7.62 6.30
N ASN A 55 -0.97 -8.53 6.71
CA ASN A 55 -0.37 -9.52 5.81
C ASN A 55 -1.45 -10.37 5.14
N HIS A 56 -2.46 -10.84 5.89
CA HIS A 56 -3.59 -11.57 5.32
C HIS A 56 -4.33 -10.74 4.26
N GLY A 57 -4.68 -9.49 4.58
CA GLY A 57 -5.40 -8.62 3.64
C GLY A 57 -4.61 -8.36 2.36
N LEU A 58 -3.30 -8.10 2.47
CA LEU A 58 -2.43 -7.96 1.30
C LEU A 58 -2.34 -9.26 0.50
N ASP A 59 -2.24 -10.41 1.18
CA ASP A 59 -2.25 -11.72 0.52
C ASP A 59 -3.54 -11.91 -0.32
N GLN A 60 -4.70 -11.52 0.21
CA GLN A 60 -5.99 -11.63 -0.51
C GLN A 60 -6.05 -10.71 -1.73
N VAL A 61 -5.54 -9.47 -1.60
CA VAL A 61 -5.48 -8.54 -2.74
C VAL A 61 -4.57 -9.07 -3.84
N PHE A 62 -3.37 -9.54 -3.48
CA PHE A 62 -2.38 -10.00 -4.47
C PHE A 62 -2.72 -11.36 -5.09
N ARG A 63 -3.52 -12.20 -4.40
CA ARG A 63 -4.16 -13.38 -5.01
C ARG A 63 -5.28 -13.03 -5.98
N GLY A 64 -5.72 -11.77 -6.01
CA GLY A 64 -6.84 -11.29 -6.81
C GLY A 64 -8.20 -11.65 -6.24
N SER A 65 -8.27 -12.08 -4.98
CA SER A 65 -9.52 -12.38 -4.29
C SER A 65 -10.22 -11.09 -3.83
N TRP A 66 -9.45 -10.08 -3.46
CA TRP A 66 -9.93 -8.78 -3.00
C TRP A 66 -9.47 -7.65 -3.91
N GLY A 67 -10.31 -6.65 -4.08
CA GLY A 67 -9.94 -5.36 -4.62
C GLY A 67 -9.58 -4.36 -3.51
N PRO A 68 -9.29 -3.10 -3.89
CA PRO A 68 -8.90 -2.07 -2.93
C PRO A 68 -10.03 -1.73 -1.92
N ILE A 69 -11.29 -1.85 -2.34
CA ILE A 69 -12.45 -1.56 -1.49
C ILE A 69 -12.63 -2.64 -0.42
N GLU A 70 -12.46 -3.91 -0.78
CA GLU A 70 -12.51 -5.03 0.17
C GLU A 70 -11.36 -4.93 1.17
N PHE A 71 -10.16 -4.56 0.72
CA PHE A 71 -9.02 -4.30 1.60
C PHE A 71 -9.31 -3.15 2.58
N SER A 72 -9.88 -2.04 2.11
CA SER A 72 -10.26 -0.90 2.94
C SER A 72 -11.29 -1.29 4.02
N SER A 73 -12.35 -1.97 3.60
CA SER A 73 -13.39 -2.46 4.52
C SER A 73 -12.84 -3.46 5.54
N PHE A 74 -11.81 -4.23 5.17
CA PHE A 74 -11.11 -5.12 6.09
C PHE A 74 -10.23 -4.34 7.08
N MET A 75 -9.53 -3.30 6.64
CA MET A 75 -8.73 -2.45 7.52
C MET A 75 -9.59 -1.78 8.59
N ASP A 76 -10.79 -1.31 8.26
CA ASP A 76 -11.73 -0.76 9.25
C ASP A 76 -12.02 -1.76 10.38
N LYS A 77 -12.20 -3.05 10.05
CA LYS A 77 -12.40 -4.12 11.04
C LYS A 77 -11.14 -4.36 11.88
N VAL A 78 -9.97 -4.41 11.25
CA VAL A 78 -8.69 -4.57 11.96
C VAL A 78 -8.49 -3.47 12.99
N ILE A 79 -8.82 -2.22 12.63
CA ILE A 79 -8.73 -1.09 13.57
C ILE A 79 -9.72 -1.24 14.74
N LEU A 80 -10.96 -1.64 14.47
CA LEU A 80 -12.00 -1.73 15.49
C LEU A 80 -11.82 -2.93 16.43
N GLU A 81 -11.31 -4.04 15.93
CA GLU A 81 -11.32 -5.32 16.64
C GLU A 81 -9.93 -5.80 17.08
N ASN A 82 -8.86 -5.35 16.42
CA ASN A 82 -7.52 -5.94 16.60
C ASN A 82 -6.42 -4.93 16.93
N SER A 83 -6.65 -3.62 16.75
CA SER A 83 -5.62 -2.62 16.99
C SER A 83 -5.75 -1.94 18.36
N VAL A 84 -4.61 -1.54 18.92
CA VAL A 84 -4.54 -0.67 20.10
C VAL A 84 -4.82 0.80 19.77
N ILE A 85 -4.83 1.17 18.48
CA ILE A 85 -5.14 2.54 18.06
C ILE A 85 -6.63 2.73 17.83
N SER A 86 -7.14 3.91 18.17
CA SER A 86 -8.52 4.25 17.91
C SER A 86 -8.76 4.62 16.45
N TYR A 87 -9.98 4.39 15.95
CA TYR A 87 -10.38 4.78 14.61
C TYR A 87 -10.13 6.27 14.27
N PRO A 88 -10.34 7.23 15.19
CA PRO A 88 -9.92 8.61 14.96
C PRO A 88 -8.41 8.80 14.77
N ALA A 89 -7.56 8.00 15.43
CA ALA A 89 -6.12 8.03 15.22
C ALA A 89 -5.74 7.45 13.84
N TRP A 90 -6.38 6.36 13.44
CA TRP A 90 -6.26 5.79 12.09
C TRP A 90 -6.61 6.81 11.01
N SER A 91 -7.78 7.46 11.12
CA SER A 91 -8.21 8.49 10.17
C SER A 91 -7.23 9.67 10.09
N ARG A 92 -6.60 10.07 11.21
CA ARG A 92 -5.54 11.08 11.19
C ARG A 92 -4.27 10.62 10.48
N ALA A 93 -3.89 9.36 10.64
CA ALA A 93 -2.74 8.80 9.93
C ALA A 93 -2.97 8.79 8.42
N TYR A 94 -4.16 8.37 7.98
CA TYR A 94 -4.56 8.44 6.57
C TYR A 94 -4.47 9.87 6.02
N ARG A 95 -5.06 10.84 6.71
CA ARG A 95 -5.01 12.26 6.30
C ARG A 95 -3.61 12.85 6.30
N PHE A 96 -2.75 12.39 7.22
CA PHE A 96 -1.34 12.79 7.22
C PHE A 96 -0.65 12.29 5.94
N ILE A 97 -0.86 11.04 5.56
CA ILE A 97 -0.27 10.46 4.33
C ILE A 97 -0.77 11.22 3.11
N GLU A 98 -2.08 11.45 3.02
CA GLU A 98 -2.69 12.22 1.95
C GLU A 98 -2.06 13.62 1.78
N LYS A 99 -1.76 14.31 2.89
CA LYS A 99 -1.21 15.66 2.85
C LYS A 99 0.31 15.71 2.58
N ASN A 100 1.07 14.71 3.01
CA ASN A 100 2.54 14.78 3.05
C ASN A 100 3.25 13.81 2.11
N HIS A 101 2.54 12.89 1.46
CA HIS A 101 3.12 11.86 0.60
C HIS A 101 2.53 11.90 -0.81
N THR A 102 2.61 13.06 -1.46
CA THR A 102 2.15 13.29 -2.84
C THR A 102 2.87 12.40 -3.87
N TRP A 103 4.08 11.91 -3.55
CA TRP A 103 4.80 10.93 -4.37
C TRP A 103 4.00 9.65 -4.62
N LEU A 104 3.00 9.35 -3.79
CA LEU A 104 2.09 8.23 -4.02
C LEU A 104 1.26 8.38 -5.29
N GLU A 105 1.06 9.59 -5.81
CA GLU A 105 0.32 9.82 -7.07
C GLU A 105 1.04 9.25 -8.30
N GLU A 106 2.37 9.11 -8.22
CA GLU A 106 3.23 8.60 -9.30
C GLU A 106 3.76 7.19 -9.00
N HIS A 107 3.45 6.63 -7.83
CA HIS A 107 3.97 5.32 -7.44
C HIS A 107 3.20 4.17 -8.13
N PRO A 108 3.86 3.08 -8.56
CA PRO A 108 3.19 1.95 -9.23
C PRO A 108 2.02 1.30 -8.49
N CYS A 109 1.92 1.49 -7.16
CA CYS A 109 0.79 1.03 -6.35
C CYS A 109 -0.51 1.79 -6.65
N SER A 110 -0.42 3.04 -7.11
CA SER A 110 -1.55 3.95 -7.30
C SER A 110 -1.96 4.06 -8.76
N GLU A 111 -1.06 3.72 -9.69
CA GLU A 111 -1.33 3.65 -11.12
C GLU A 111 -2.53 2.75 -11.36
N ALA A 112 -3.63 3.28 -11.91
CA ALA A 112 -4.74 2.45 -12.37
C ALA A 112 -4.17 1.38 -13.32
N VAL A 113 -4.63 0.13 -13.22
CA VAL A 113 -4.22 -0.93 -14.16
C VAL A 113 -4.65 -0.50 -15.56
N MET A 114 -3.78 0.20 -16.30
CA MET A 114 -4.01 0.49 -17.70
C MET A 114 -3.89 -0.85 -18.42
N ASN A 115 -5.00 -1.28 -19.03
CA ASN A 115 -5.02 -2.43 -19.92
C ASN A 115 -3.84 -2.33 -20.90
N SER A 116 -3.02 -3.37 -20.87
CA SER A 116 -1.76 -3.53 -21.60
C SER A 116 -1.79 -2.95 -23.02
N SER A 117 -1.09 -1.83 -23.21
CA SER A 117 -0.30 -1.58 -24.42
C SER A 117 0.89 -0.64 -24.16
N TYR A 118 1.52 -0.73 -22.98
CA TYR A 118 2.74 0.02 -22.70
C TYR A 118 3.96 -0.91 -22.70
N ILE A 119 4.76 -0.81 -23.76
CA ILE A 119 6.12 -1.36 -23.83
C ILE A 119 7.05 -0.34 -23.17
N PRO A 120 7.75 -0.67 -22.07
CA PRO A 120 8.74 0.23 -21.50
C PRO A 120 9.84 0.49 -22.54
N LYS A 121 10.11 1.77 -22.85
CA LYS A 121 11.30 2.12 -23.65
C LYS A 121 12.54 1.71 -22.86
N SER A 122 13.13 0.59 -23.26
CA SER A 122 14.46 0.20 -22.85
C SER A 122 15.44 1.35 -23.11
N ARG A 123 16.24 1.65 -22.09
CA ARG A 123 17.49 2.43 -22.13
C ARG A 123 18.15 2.40 -23.51
N PHE A 124 18.14 3.53 -24.22
CA PHE A 124 19.17 3.79 -25.22
C PHE A 124 20.41 4.31 -24.49
N ILE A 125 21.28 3.40 -24.08
CA ILE A 125 22.71 3.71 -24.00
C ILE A 125 23.21 3.57 -25.44
N ARG A 126 23.50 4.69 -26.10
CA ARG A 126 24.35 4.71 -27.29
C ARG A 126 25.68 5.32 -26.87
N SER A 127 26.66 4.45 -26.64
CA SER A 127 28.08 4.73 -26.91
C SER A 127 28.34 4.49 -28.39
#